data_AF-A0A0D7Q5K9-F1
#
_entry.id   AF-A0A0D7Q5K9-F1
#
_cell.length_a   1.000
_cell.length_b   1.000
_cell.length_c   1.000
_cell.angle_alpha   90.00
_cell.angle_beta   90.00
_cell.angle_gamma   90.00
#
_symmetry.space_group_name_H-M   'P 1'
#
loop_
_entity.id
_entity.type
_entity.pdbx_description
1 polymer ?
#
loop_
_entity_poly.entity_id
_entity_poly.type
_entity_poly.pdbx_seq_one_letter_code
_entity_poly.pdbx_strand_id
1 'polypeptide(L)'
;MNVHDMASTMRTDLAGFLGDIERLETIFASWDENQQAAVGAYRLAIEELNGEALRRLVRALKSDPAALAAMKTALADEVVYAVLRRHDIVKPSLNERVEAALEGVRPMLASHGGDVELVKVRPPLVEVRFIGACDGCPASALTFHAGVKKAVQDACPEITDIVQIKGLGGTEESGVRFISPFALGDKGNWVAAGLLSEIPDGAVRSTIIGGEKVLLSRNGATVTCFQNACAHLGFPIHDGDIENGIITCPHHGFRYDLSSGECLTAPEVQLQSHAVRVIGPRVEVRISK
;
A
#
# COMPACT_ATOMS: atom_id res chain seq x y z
N MET A 1 20.66 -15.69 24.68
CA MET A 1 20.10 -14.62 25.53
C MET A 1 19.18 -15.27 26.55
N ASN A 2 19.27 -14.87 27.83
CA ASN A 2 18.52 -15.50 28.92
C ASN A 2 17.04 -15.06 28.86
N VAL A 3 16.09 -15.96 29.12
CA VAL A 3 14.63 -15.70 29.05
C VAL A 3 14.17 -14.59 30.01
N HIS A 4 15.03 -14.21 30.97
CA HIS A 4 14.77 -13.18 31.97
C HIS A 4 14.98 -11.73 31.54
N ASP A 5 15.45 -11.47 30.31
CA ASP A 5 15.61 -10.09 29.79
C ASP A 5 14.41 -9.63 28.94
N MET A 6 13.25 -10.25 29.12
CA MET A 6 11.97 -9.73 28.60
C MET A 6 11.46 -8.64 29.53
N ALA A 7 12.18 -7.51 29.59
CA ALA A 7 11.53 -6.27 30.00
C ALA A 7 10.38 -6.04 29.01
N SER A 8 9.16 -6.35 29.46
CA SER A 8 7.91 -6.08 28.76
C SER A 8 7.88 -4.58 28.46
N THR A 9 8.43 -4.23 27.30
CA THR A 9 8.15 -2.94 26.72
C THR A 9 6.70 -3.09 26.30
N MET A 10 5.78 -2.34 26.90
CA MET A 10 4.36 -2.40 26.52
C MET A 10 4.27 -2.02 25.03
N ARG A 11 4.28 -3.04 24.15
CA ARG A 11 4.04 -2.88 22.73
C ARG A 11 2.55 -2.63 22.57
N THR A 12 2.22 -1.70 21.67
CA THR A 12 0.83 -1.36 21.36
C THR A 12 0.52 -1.52 19.88
N ASP A 13 1.53 -1.85 19.06
CA ASP A 13 1.44 -2.00 17.62
C ASP A 13 1.70 -3.46 17.17
N LEU A 14 1.13 -3.84 16.02
CA LEU A 14 1.20 -5.20 15.48
C LEU A 14 2.63 -5.63 15.15
N ALA A 15 3.43 -4.72 14.56
CA ALA A 15 4.81 -5.02 14.17
C ALA A 15 5.66 -5.43 15.38
N GLY A 16 5.49 -4.74 16.52
CA GLY A 16 6.12 -5.08 17.78
C GLY A 16 5.75 -6.48 18.27
N PHE A 17 4.47 -6.83 18.25
CA PHE A 17 4.00 -8.16 18.67
C PHE A 17 4.53 -9.27 17.76
N LEU A 18 4.50 -9.08 16.43
CA LEU A 18 5.02 -10.06 15.46
C LEU A 18 6.54 -10.23 15.61
N GLY A 19 7.27 -9.13 15.79
CA GLY A 19 8.72 -9.19 16.01
C GLY A 19 9.13 -9.86 17.32
N ASP A 20 8.28 -9.83 18.36
CA ASP A 20 8.48 -10.65 19.58
C ASP A 20 8.26 -12.14 19.30
N ILE A 21 7.18 -12.48 18.58
CA ILE A 21 6.87 -13.86 18.20
C ILE A 21 8.00 -14.47 17.35
N GLU A 22 8.43 -13.78 16.29
CA GLU A 22 9.50 -14.25 15.40
C GLU A 22 10.83 -14.46 16.15
N ARG A 23 11.17 -13.55 17.08
CA ARG A 23 12.36 -13.71 17.92
C ARG A 23 12.27 -14.95 18.80
N LEU A 24 11.12 -15.20 19.41
CA LEU A 24 10.88 -16.40 20.22
C LEU A 24 10.93 -17.67 19.36
N GLU A 25 10.30 -17.66 18.18
CA GLU A 25 10.33 -18.78 17.24
C GLU A 25 11.76 -19.10 16.77
N THR A 26 12.59 -18.08 16.55
CA THR A 26 14.01 -18.25 16.26
C THR A 26 14.77 -18.92 17.40
N ILE A 27 14.46 -18.55 18.66
CA ILE A 27 15.04 -19.21 19.84
C ILE A 27 14.60 -20.67 19.89
N PHE A 28 13.31 -20.95 19.73
CA PHE A 28 12.75 -22.31 19.79
C PHE A 28 13.34 -23.20 18.68
N ALA A 29 13.61 -22.66 17.50
CA ALA A 29 14.25 -23.40 16.41
C ALA A 29 15.65 -23.92 16.75
N SER A 30 16.33 -23.34 17.75
CA SER A 30 17.64 -23.81 18.23
C SER A 30 17.57 -24.90 19.31
N TRP A 31 16.37 -25.18 19.83
CA TRP A 31 16.15 -26.16 20.90
C TRP A 31 16.12 -27.59 20.37
N ASP A 32 16.25 -28.58 21.27
CA ASP A 32 16.13 -29.98 20.89
C ASP A 32 14.70 -30.38 20.51
N GLU A 33 14.53 -31.52 19.83
CA GLU A 33 13.23 -31.97 19.30
C GLU A 33 12.15 -32.09 20.38
N ASN A 34 12.49 -32.54 21.60
CA ASN A 34 11.51 -32.68 22.68
C ASN A 34 11.04 -31.31 23.18
N GLN A 35 11.97 -30.36 23.31
CA GLN A 35 11.67 -28.99 23.69
C GLN A 35 10.83 -28.27 22.63
N GLN A 36 11.17 -28.44 21.35
CA GLN A 36 10.38 -27.92 20.23
C GLN A 36 8.96 -28.49 20.23
N ALA A 37 8.83 -29.81 20.41
CA ALA A 37 7.53 -30.47 20.49
C ALA A 37 6.69 -29.94 21.66
N ALA A 38 7.29 -29.73 22.82
CA ALA A 38 6.59 -29.21 24.00
C ALA A 38 6.07 -27.78 23.80
N VAL A 39 6.89 -26.87 23.25
CA VAL A 39 6.44 -25.49 22.94
C VAL A 39 5.41 -25.49 21.82
N GLY A 40 5.58 -26.33 20.81
CA GLY A 40 4.61 -26.49 19.73
C GLY A 40 3.23 -26.92 20.25
N ALA A 41 3.21 -27.91 21.14
CA ALA A 41 1.98 -28.39 21.79
C ALA A 41 1.34 -27.31 22.68
N TYR A 42 2.14 -26.58 23.45
CA TYR A 42 1.65 -25.45 24.26
C TYR A 42 1.03 -24.35 23.39
N ARG A 43 1.73 -23.94 22.31
CA ARG A 43 1.25 -22.93 21.36
C ARG A 43 -0.08 -23.37 20.75
N LEU A 44 -0.19 -24.61 20.27
CA LEU A 44 -1.43 -25.13 19.70
C LEU A 44 -2.58 -25.09 20.71
N ALA A 45 -2.36 -25.54 21.94
CA ALA A 45 -3.39 -25.55 22.97
C ALA A 45 -3.92 -24.13 23.30
N ILE A 46 -3.03 -23.13 23.35
CA ILE A 46 -3.43 -21.73 23.57
C ILE A 46 -4.19 -21.18 22.36
N GLU A 47 -3.75 -21.48 21.14
CA GLU A 47 -4.42 -21.03 19.91
C GLU A 47 -5.82 -21.63 19.75
N GLU A 48 -5.99 -22.91 20.09
CA GLU A 48 -7.30 -23.58 20.08
C GLU A 48 -8.25 -22.97 21.11
N LEU A 49 -7.76 -22.73 22.34
CA LEU A 49 -8.53 -22.09 23.41
C LEU A 49 -8.97 -20.67 23.02
N ASN A 50 -8.03 -19.85 22.54
CA ASN A 50 -8.30 -18.48 22.11
C ASN A 50 -9.26 -18.43 20.93
N GLY A 51 -9.03 -19.27 19.92
CA GLY A 51 -9.90 -19.37 18.75
C GLY A 51 -11.33 -19.74 19.12
N GLU A 52 -11.53 -20.72 20.02
CA GLU A 52 -12.87 -21.09 20.46
C GLU A 52 -13.54 -19.99 21.30
N ALA A 53 -12.81 -19.33 22.20
CA ALA A 53 -13.33 -18.21 22.99
C ALA A 53 -13.79 -17.05 22.09
N LEU A 54 -12.96 -16.64 21.13
CA LEU A 54 -13.27 -15.57 20.19
C LEU A 54 -14.46 -15.94 19.29
N ARG A 55 -14.53 -17.17 18.77
CA ARG A 55 -15.69 -17.63 17.97
C ARG A 55 -16.99 -17.58 18.76
N ARG A 56 -16.97 -17.98 20.04
CA ARG A 56 -18.15 -17.89 20.92
C ARG A 56 -18.55 -16.45 21.18
N LEU A 57 -17.57 -15.57 21.45
CA LEU A 57 -17.81 -14.15 21.64
C LEU A 57 -18.46 -13.51 20.40
N VAL A 58 -17.87 -13.69 19.22
CA VAL A 58 -18.42 -13.17 17.96
C VAL A 58 -19.83 -13.72 17.71
N ARG A 59 -20.07 -15.01 17.98
CA ARG A 59 -21.41 -15.62 17.83
C ARG A 59 -22.44 -14.99 18.76
N ALA A 60 -22.07 -14.69 20.00
CA ALA A 60 -22.96 -14.04 20.98
C ALA A 60 -23.28 -12.58 20.59
N LEU A 61 -22.32 -11.86 20.01
CA LEU A 61 -22.50 -10.46 19.61
C LEU A 61 -23.26 -10.31 18.28
N LYS A 62 -23.26 -11.33 17.41
CA LYS A 62 -23.79 -11.25 16.04
C LYS A 62 -25.27 -10.89 15.95
N SER A 63 -26.07 -11.20 16.97
CA SER A 63 -27.51 -10.90 16.98
C SER A 63 -27.83 -9.44 17.32
N ASP A 64 -26.87 -8.67 17.83
CA ASP A 64 -27.03 -7.25 18.13
C ASP A 64 -26.43 -6.39 16.99
N PRO A 65 -27.26 -5.64 16.24
CA PRO A 65 -26.79 -4.76 15.17
C PRO A 65 -25.77 -3.70 15.62
N ALA A 66 -25.89 -3.17 16.84
CA ALA A 66 -24.96 -2.17 17.37
C ALA A 66 -23.60 -2.79 17.69
N ALA A 67 -23.60 -3.97 18.33
CA ALA A 67 -22.38 -4.73 18.58
C ALA A 67 -21.69 -5.17 17.28
N LEU A 68 -22.47 -5.58 16.27
CA LEU A 68 -21.93 -5.93 14.96
C LEU A 68 -21.30 -4.71 14.25
N ALA A 69 -21.91 -3.52 14.38
CA ALA A 69 -21.33 -2.29 13.85
C ALA A 69 -20.02 -1.92 14.56
N ALA A 70 -19.99 -1.98 15.89
CA ALA A 70 -18.77 -1.74 16.67
C ALA A 70 -17.65 -2.73 16.32
N MET A 71 -17.99 -4.01 16.14
CA MET A 71 -17.03 -5.04 15.71
C MET A 71 -16.46 -4.74 14.31
N LYS A 72 -17.29 -4.26 13.38
CA LYS A 72 -16.80 -3.81 12.06
C LYS A 72 -15.83 -2.64 12.16
N THR A 73 -16.09 -1.68 13.06
CA THR A 73 -15.16 -0.58 13.34
C THR A 73 -13.86 -1.08 13.95
N ALA A 74 -13.93 -2.04 14.88
CA ALA A 74 -12.75 -2.62 15.51
C ALA A 74 -11.85 -3.40 14.53
N LEU A 75 -12.40 -3.91 13.43
CA LEU A 75 -11.60 -4.55 12.36
C LEU A 75 -10.70 -3.58 11.60
N ALA A 76 -10.83 -2.26 11.79
CA ALA A 76 -9.88 -1.28 11.29
C ALA A 76 -8.57 -1.25 12.11
N ASP A 77 -8.56 -1.84 13.32
CA ASP A 77 -7.36 -2.02 14.12
C ASP A 77 -6.57 -3.26 13.62
N GLU A 78 -5.29 -3.07 13.35
CA GLU A 78 -4.40 -4.09 12.77
C GLU A 78 -4.23 -5.32 13.67
N VAL A 79 -4.15 -5.13 15.00
CA VAL A 79 -3.97 -6.22 15.96
C VAL A 79 -5.26 -7.04 16.04
N VAL A 80 -6.41 -6.36 16.14
CA VAL A 80 -7.72 -7.03 16.15
C VAL A 80 -7.93 -7.81 14.87
N TYR A 81 -7.63 -7.21 13.71
CA TYR A 81 -7.76 -7.88 12.42
C TYR A 81 -6.86 -9.11 12.34
N ALA A 82 -5.57 -8.99 12.69
CA ALA A 82 -4.61 -10.09 12.63
C ALA A 82 -5.03 -11.29 13.50
N VAL A 83 -5.49 -11.04 14.73
CA VAL A 83 -5.96 -12.10 15.64
C VAL A 83 -7.22 -12.78 15.09
N LEU A 84 -8.22 -12.01 14.66
CA LEU A 84 -9.47 -12.58 14.15
C LEU A 84 -9.26 -13.32 12.82
N ARG A 85 -8.33 -12.84 11.98
CA ARG A 85 -7.93 -13.51 10.73
C ARG A 85 -7.19 -14.81 11.01
N ARG A 86 -6.25 -14.83 11.97
CA ARG A 86 -5.46 -16.00 12.38
C ARG A 86 -6.34 -17.15 12.87
N HIS A 87 -7.48 -16.85 13.49
CA HIS A 87 -8.42 -17.85 13.98
C HIS A 87 -9.58 -18.16 13.00
N ASP A 88 -9.48 -17.70 11.74
CA ASP A 88 -10.47 -17.87 10.66
C ASP A 88 -11.88 -17.35 11.00
N ILE A 89 -11.95 -16.33 11.86
CA ILE A 89 -13.21 -15.66 12.22
C ILE A 89 -13.60 -14.65 11.13
N VAL A 90 -12.61 -13.98 10.57
CA VAL A 90 -12.76 -13.09 9.42
C VAL A 90 -12.08 -13.72 8.22
N LYS A 91 -12.76 -13.68 7.07
CA LYS A 91 -12.20 -14.18 5.81
C LYS A 91 -11.16 -13.17 5.29
N PRO A 92 -10.13 -13.65 4.58
CA PRO A 92 -9.19 -12.75 3.96
C PRO A 92 -9.90 -11.77 3.03
N SER A 93 -9.44 -10.53 3.05
CA SER A 93 -9.97 -9.51 2.15
C SER A 93 -9.66 -9.88 0.69
N LEU A 94 -10.35 -9.22 -0.25
CA LEU A 94 -10.03 -9.41 -1.66
C LEU A 94 -8.59 -8.98 -1.97
N ASN A 95 -8.11 -7.90 -1.35
CA ASN A 95 -6.73 -7.43 -1.52
C ASN A 95 -5.72 -8.50 -1.08
N GLU A 96 -5.93 -9.12 0.08
CA GLU A 96 -5.05 -10.18 0.56
C GLU A 96 -5.07 -11.41 -0.33
N ARG A 97 -6.25 -11.79 -0.84
CA ARG A 97 -6.36 -12.93 -1.77
C ARG A 97 -5.65 -12.64 -3.10
N VAL A 98 -5.74 -11.40 -3.58
CA VAL A 98 -5.03 -10.95 -4.78
C VAL A 98 -3.52 -10.93 -4.51
N GLU A 99 -3.06 -10.34 -3.41
CA GLU A 99 -1.64 -10.29 -3.05
C GLU A 99 -1.04 -11.70 -2.90
N ALA A 100 -1.76 -12.62 -2.23
CA ALA A 100 -1.35 -14.01 -2.11
C ALA A 100 -1.26 -14.71 -3.48
N ALA A 101 -2.15 -14.38 -4.41
CA ALA A 101 -2.08 -14.88 -5.78
C ALA A 101 -0.89 -14.33 -6.55
N LEU A 102 -0.56 -13.04 -6.36
CA LEU A 102 0.63 -12.41 -6.93
C LEU A 102 1.90 -13.02 -6.35
N GLU A 103 1.97 -13.22 -5.04
CA GLU A 103 3.11 -13.87 -4.36
C GLU A 103 3.41 -15.25 -4.95
N GLY A 104 2.36 -16.03 -5.25
CA GLY A 104 2.51 -17.34 -5.91
C GLY A 104 3.15 -17.28 -7.31
N VAL A 105 3.05 -16.16 -8.03
CA VAL A 105 3.63 -15.99 -9.38
C VAL A 105 4.95 -15.21 -9.39
N ARG A 106 5.31 -14.51 -8.31
CA ARG A 106 6.60 -13.77 -8.23
C ARG A 106 7.82 -14.64 -8.54
N PRO A 107 7.96 -15.89 -8.06
CA PRO A 107 9.14 -16.72 -8.38
C PRO A 107 9.30 -16.98 -9.89
N MET A 108 8.17 -17.18 -10.60
CA MET A 108 8.17 -17.36 -12.05
C MET A 108 8.59 -16.07 -12.77
N LEU A 109 8.08 -14.91 -12.34
CA LEU A 109 8.44 -13.61 -12.92
C LEU A 109 9.93 -13.29 -12.66
N ALA A 110 10.41 -13.56 -11.44
CA ALA A 110 11.79 -13.32 -11.02
C ALA A 110 12.78 -14.15 -11.85
N SER A 111 12.44 -15.40 -12.18
CA SER A 111 13.27 -16.25 -13.06
C SER A 111 13.46 -15.69 -14.49
N HIS A 112 12.61 -14.74 -14.90
CA HIS A 112 12.69 -14.04 -16.17
C HIS A 112 13.09 -12.56 -16.01
N GLY A 113 13.60 -12.19 -14.83
CA GLY A 113 14.13 -10.84 -14.57
C GLY A 113 13.05 -9.77 -14.37
N GLY A 114 11.86 -10.13 -13.90
CA GLY A 114 10.83 -9.15 -13.54
C GLY A 114 10.05 -9.52 -12.30
N ASP A 115 9.08 -8.69 -11.97
CA ASP A 115 8.20 -8.85 -10.80
C ASP A 115 6.84 -8.21 -11.07
N VAL A 116 5.89 -8.35 -10.14
CA VAL A 116 4.57 -7.73 -10.19
C VAL A 116 4.24 -7.09 -8.85
N GLU A 117 3.69 -5.89 -8.88
CA GLU A 117 3.23 -5.14 -7.70
C GLU A 117 1.72 -4.92 -7.82
N LEU A 118 1.00 -5.16 -6.72
CA LEU A 118 -0.41 -4.79 -6.63
C LEU A 118 -0.55 -3.28 -6.47
N VAL A 119 -1.33 -2.65 -7.34
CA VAL A 119 -1.57 -1.21 -7.28
C VAL A 119 -2.92 -0.93 -6.67
N LYS A 120 -3.96 -1.61 -7.18
CA LYS A 120 -5.33 -1.36 -6.76
C LYS A 120 -6.25 -2.54 -7.05
N VAL A 121 -7.18 -2.80 -6.15
CA VAL A 121 -8.24 -3.80 -6.33
C VAL A 121 -9.59 -3.11 -6.41
N ARG A 122 -10.28 -3.26 -7.55
CA ARG A 122 -11.64 -2.73 -7.78
C ARG A 122 -12.44 -3.70 -8.63
N PRO A 123 -13.18 -4.65 -8.04
CA PRO A 123 -13.96 -5.62 -8.78
C PRO A 123 -14.80 -4.98 -9.90
N PRO A 124 -14.81 -5.57 -11.11
CA PRO A 124 -14.21 -6.85 -11.45
C PRO A 124 -12.73 -6.77 -11.90
N LEU A 125 -12.05 -5.65 -11.66
CA LEU A 125 -10.71 -5.34 -12.15
C LEU A 125 -9.65 -5.27 -11.04
N VAL A 126 -8.43 -5.71 -11.35
CA VAL A 126 -7.24 -5.42 -10.54
C VAL A 126 -6.22 -4.66 -11.37
N GLU A 127 -5.63 -3.62 -10.80
CA GLU A 127 -4.50 -2.89 -11.39
C GLU A 127 -3.20 -3.43 -10.81
N VAL A 128 -2.30 -3.84 -11.69
CA VAL A 128 -0.97 -4.35 -11.32
C VAL A 128 0.10 -3.59 -12.09
N ARG A 129 1.29 -3.49 -11.52
CA ARG A 129 2.47 -2.95 -12.19
C ARG A 129 3.48 -4.08 -12.37
N PHE A 130 3.95 -4.27 -13.60
CA PHE A 130 5.08 -5.16 -13.84
C PHE A 130 6.39 -4.39 -13.67
N ILE A 131 7.39 -5.04 -13.08
CA ILE A 131 8.72 -4.49 -12.80
C ILE A 131 9.76 -5.30 -13.60
N GLY A 132 10.88 -4.66 -13.96
CA GLY A 132 12.03 -5.33 -14.58
C GLY A 132 11.85 -5.61 -16.08
N ALA A 133 12.42 -6.72 -16.58
CA ALA A 133 12.38 -7.10 -18.00
C ALA A 133 10.96 -7.34 -18.55
N CYS A 134 9.97 -7.43 -17.65
CA CYS A 134 8.54 -7.51 -17.97
C CYS A 134 7.94 -6.16 -18.42
N ASP A 135 8.61 -5.04 -18.14
CA ASP A 135 8.18 -3.69 -18.51
C ASP A 135 8.83 -3.29 -19.85
N GLY A 136 8.21 -3.67 -20.97
CA GLY A 136 8.59 -3.18 -22.30
C GLY A 136 9.03 -4.21 -23.35
N CYS A 137 9.09 -5.51 -23.04
CA CYS A 137 9.31 -6.56 -24.05
C CYS A 137 7.97 -7.05 -24.65
N PRO A 138 7.68 -6.82 -25.95
CA PRO A 138 6.39 -7.18 -26.56
C PRO A 138 6.08 -8.69 -26.53
N ALA A 139 7.12 -9.53 -26.56
CA ALA A 139 6.98 -10.99 -26.62
C ALA A 139 6.69 -11.63 -25.25
N SER A 140 7.19 -11.03 -24.15
CA SER A 140 7.05 -11.57 -22.79
C SER A 140 5.88 -10.95 -22.02
N ALA A 141 5.50 -9.70 -22.34
CA ALA A 141 4.41 -8.99 -21.67
C ALA A 141 3.06 -9.73 -21.77
N LEU A 142 2.77 -10.36 -22.91
CA LEU A 142 1.51 -11.09 -23.11
C LEU A 142 1.44 -12.37 -22.25
N THR A 143 2.55 -13.10 -22.13
CA THR A 143 2.62 -14.35 -21.35
C THR A 143 2.60 -14.08 -19.84
N PHE A 144 3.30 -13.04 -19.36
CA PHE A 144 3.27 -12.65 -17.96
C PHE A 144 1.91 -12.09 -17.55
N HIS A 145 1.32 -11.24 -18.38
CA HIS A 145 -0.02 -10.73 -18.16
C HIS A 145 -1.04 -11.88 -18.07
N ALA A 146 -1.00 -12.85 -18.98
CA ALA A 146 -1.88 -14.02 -18.93
C ALA A 146 -1.65 -14.91 -17.68
N GLY A 147 -0.39 -15.11 -17.29
CA GLY A 147 -0.04 -15.89 -16.09
C GLY A 147 -0.52 -15.25 -14.79
N VAL A 148 -0.26 -13.94 -14.63
CA VAL A 148 -0.76 -13.16 -13.47
C VAL A 148 -2.29 -13.13 -13.47
N LYS A 149 -2.91 -12.87 -14.63
CA LYS A 149 -4.38 -12.82 -14.75
C LYS A 149 -5.01 -14.14 -14.30
N LYS A 150 -4.45 -15.26 -14.77
CA LYS A 150 -4.93 -16.59 -14.41
C LYS A 150 -4.78 -16.86 -12.91
N ALA A 151 -3.60 -16.58 -12.33
CA ALA A 151 -3.39 -16.79 -10.90
C ALA A 151 -4.36 -15.97 -10.04
N VAL A 152 -4.58 -14.70 -10.40
CA VAL A 152 -5.56 -13.85 -9.71
C VAL A 152 -6.98 -14.38 -9.89
N GLN A 153 -7.37 -14.82 -11.08
CA GLN A 153 -8.70 -15.41 -11.33
C GLN A 153 -8.94 -16.72 -10.56
N ASP A 154 -7.92 -17.58 -10.48
CA ASP A 154 -8.00 -18.86 -9.77
C ASP A 154 -8.19 -18.63 -8.25
N ALA A 155 -7.53 -17.63 -7.68
CA ALA A 155 -7.68 -17.25 -6.27
C ALA A 155 -8.91 -16.35 -6.02
N CYS A 156 -9.31 -15.57 -7.01
CA CYS A 156 -10.36 -14.55 -6.95
C CYS A 156 -11.30 -14.61 -8.16
N PRO A 157 -12.29 -15.53 -8.17
CA PRO A 157 -13.24 -15.67 -9.28
C PRO A 157 -14.07 -14.40 -9.55
N GLU A 158 -14.18 -13.50 -8.58
CA GLU A 158 -14.83 -12.19 -8.72
C GLU A 158 -14.03 -11.16 -9.54
N ILE A 159 -12.74 -11.41 -9.79
CA ILE A 159 -11.89 -10.59 -10.65
C ILE A 159 -11.90 -11.19 -12.05
N THR A 160 -12.42 -10.47 -13.04
CA THR A 160 -12.50 -10.96 -14.42
C THR A 160 -11.35 -10.48 -15.29
N ASP A 161 -10.66 -9.41 -14.89
CA ASP A 161 -9.57 -8.85 -15.68
C ASP A 161 -8.51 -8.15 -14.83
N ILE A 162 -7.29 -8.06 -15.37
CA ILE A 162 -6.21 -7.27 -14.78
C ILE A 162 -5.75 -6.20 -15.76
N VAL A 163 -5.42 -5.02 -15.26
CA VAL A 163 -4.87 -3.93 -16.07
C VAL A 163 -3.44 -3.68 -15.63
N GLN A 164 -2.52 -3.81 -16.58
CA GLN A 164 -1.14 -3.38 -16.38
C GLN A 164 -1.09 -1.85 -16.44
N ILE A 165 -0.57 -1.24 -15.38
CA ILE A 165 -0.07 0.12 -15.46
C ILE A 165 1.42 0.07 -15.80
N LYS A 166 1.83 0.79 -16.85
CA LYS A 166 3.24 0.79 -17.31
C LYS A 166 4.14 1.60 -16.37
N GLY A 167 5.37 1.12 -16.20
CA GLY A 167 6.51 1.96 -15.83
C GLY A 167 6.99 2.73 -17.07
N LEU A 168 7.57 3.91 -16.87
CA LEU A 168 8.00 4.80 -17.95
C LEU A 168 9.26 4.27 -18.66
N GLY A 169 9.11 3.73 -19.88
CA GLY A 169 10.24 3.39 -20.77
C GLY A 169 9.92 3.40 -22.29
N GLY A 170 10.22 4.54 -22.96
CA GLY A 170 10.45 4.81 -24.42
C GLY A 170 9.43 4.33 -25.48
N THR A 171 8.97 5.10 -26.49
CA THR A 171 9.65 6.10 -27.37
C THR A 171 8.64 6.97 -28.17
N GLU A 172 9.12 8.18 -28.55
CA GLU A 172 8.72 9.13 -29.63
C GLU A 172 7.41 9.97 -29.60
N GLU A 173 7.50 11.10 -30.31
CA GLU A 173 6.89 12.43 -30.10
C GLU A 173 5.37 12.52 -30.31
N SER A 174 4.63 12.80 -29.22
CA SER A 174 3.56 13.80 -29.12
C SER A 174 3.08 13.84 -27.68
N GLY A 175 3.31 14.98 -27.01
CA GLY A 175 3.36 15.07 -25.55
C GLY A 175 2.06 14.73 -24.80
N VAL A 176 2.13 13.68 -23.98
CA VAL A 176 1.48 13.60 -22.66
C VAL A 176 2.37 12.77 -21.74
N ARG A 177 3.02 13.39 -20.75
CA ARG A 177 3.59 12.65 -19.61
C ARG A 177 2.64 12.81 -18.42
N PHE A 178 1.84 11.78 -18.19
CA PHE A 178 0.87 11.67 -17.10
C PHE A 178 1.51 11.04 -15.88
N ILE A 179 1.50 11.69 -14.73
CA ILE A 179 1.98 11.09 -13.47
C ILE A 179 1.06 11.50 -12.32
N SER A 180 0.03 10.69 -12.11
CA SER A 180 -0.62 10.51 -10.82
C SER A 180 -1.33 9.15 -10.87
N PRO A 181 -0.74 8.09 -10.28
CA PRO A 181 -1.31 6.74 -10.32
C PRO A 181 -2.65 6.63 -9.55
N PHE A 182 -3.02 7.65 -8.77
CA PHE A 182 -4.17 7.61 -7.87
C PHE A 182 -5.37 8.48 -8.30
N ALA A 183 -5.21 9.37 -9.29
CA ALA A 183 -6.24 10.35 -9.70
C ALA A 183 -6.97 10.03 -11.03
N LEU A 184 -7.00 8.76 -11.43
CA LEU A 184 -7.54 8.32 -12.74
C LEU A 184 -9.08 8.32 -12.84
N GLY A 185 -9.81 8.72 -11.80
CA GLY A 185 -11.28 8.59 -11.74
C GLY A 185 -12.12 9.79 -12.18
N ASP A 186 -11.57 11.01 -12.21
CA ASP A 186 -12.42 12.22 -12.28
C ASP A 186 -12.65 12.80 -13.68
N LYS A 187 -13.90 13.18 -13.96
CA LYS A 187 -14.32 13.93 -15.18
C LYS A 187 -14.03 15.44 -15.10
N GLY A 188 -13.07 15.85 -14.26
CA GLY A 188 -12.68 17.26 -14.10
C GLY A 188 -11.98 17.83 -15.33
N ASN A 189 -12.03 19.16 -15.48
CA ASN A 189 -11.28 19.86 -16.53
C ASN A 189 -9.81 19.98 -16.16
N TRP A 190 -8.92 19.88 -17.16
CA TRP A 190 -7.51 20.23 -17.01
C TRP A 190 -7.36 21.73 -16.88
N VAL A 191 -6.61 22.18 -15.88
CA VAL A 191 -6.31 23.58 -15.60
C VAL A 191 -4.81 23.80 -15.70
N ALA A 192 -4.39 24.89 -16.33
CA ALA A 192 -2.99 25.25 -16.43
C ALA A 192 -2.39 25.50 -15.03
N ALA A 193 -1.28 24.82 -14.73
CA ALA A 193 -0.56 24.90 -13.46
C ALA A 193 0.77 25.68 -13.56
N GLY A 194 1.16 26.08 -14.77
CA GLY A 194 2.39 26.83 -15.05
C GLY A 194 3.33 26.11 -16.02
N LEU A 195 4.58 26.53 -16.03
CA LEU A 195 5.65 25.89 -16.80
C LEU A 195 6.41 24.88 -15.93
N LEU A 196 6.92 23.81 -16.55
CA LEU A 196 7.75 22.81 -15.86
C LEU A 196 8.98 23.44 -15.19
N SER A 197 9.55 24.47 -15.82
CA SER A 197 10.71 25.22 -15.31
C SER A 197 10.42 26.03 -14.04
N GLU A 198 9.16 26.29 -13.73
CA GLU A 198 8.78 27.02 -12.51
C GLU A 198 8.71 26.09 -11.28
N ILE A 199 8.71 24.77 -11.47
CA ILE A 199 8.85 23.79 -10.39
C ILE A 199 10.34 23.42 -10.33
N PRO A 200 11.06 23.78 -9.25
CA PRO A 200 12.47 23.46 -9.14
C PRO A 200 12.68 21.94 -9.10
N ASP A 201 13.75 21.47 -9.74
CA ASP A 201 14.04 20.04 -9.78
C ASP A 201 14.48 19.54 -8.40
N GLY A 202 13.92 18.42 -7.95
CA GLY A 202 14.13 17.87 -6.60
C GLY A 202 13.42 18.62 -5.48
N ALA A 203 12.53 19.57 -5.79
CA ALA A 203 11.82 20.37 -4.80
C ALA A 203 10.31 20.46 -5.10
N VAL A 204 9.61 21.23 -4.27
CA VAL A 204 8.16 21.46 -4.40
C VAL A 204 7.83 22.92 -4.74
N ARG A 205 6.66 23.12 -5.33
CA ARG A 205 6.02 24.44 -5.49
C ARG A 205 4.57 24.36 -5.04
N SER A 206 4.18 25.28 -4.17
CA SER A 206 2.78 25.49 -3.79
C SER A 206 2.11 26.50 -4.73
N THR A 207 0.86 26.23 -5.13
CA THR A 207 0.04 27.18 -5.91
C THR A 207 -1.47 26.92 -5.69
N ILE A 208 -2.33 27.81 -6.17
CA ILE A 208 -3.79 27.65 -6.10
C ILE A 208 -4.33 27.31 -7.49
N ILE A 209 -5.06 26.20 -7.60
CA ILE A 209 -5.68 25.74 -8.86
C ILE A 209 -7.12 25.37 -8.58
N GLY A 210 -8.07 26.00 -9.28
CA GLY A 210 -9.50 25.70 -9.10
C GLY A 210 -10.04 25.96 -7.69
N GLY A 211 -9.37 26.81 -6.89
CA GLY A 211 -9.72 27.11 -5.50
C GLY A 211 -8.99 26.24 -4.46
N GLU A 212 -8.33 25.16 -4.89
CA GLU A 212 -7.55 24.27 -4.02
C GLU A 212 -6.08 24.69 -3.95
N LYS A 213 -5.48 24.61 -2.77
CA LYS A 213 -4.02 24.75 -2.60
C LYS A 213 -3.37 23.43 -2.95
N VAL A 214 -2.51 23.42 -3.96
CA VAL A 214 -1.82 22.22 -4.44
C VAL A 214 -0.32 22.30 -4.21
N LEU A 215 0.30 21.13 -4.07
CA LEU A 215 1.74 20.91 -3.96
C LEU A 215 2.21 20.17 -5.20
N LEU A 216 3.01 20.84 -6.04
CA LEU A 216 3.67 20.24 -7.20
C LEU A 216 5.08 19.82 -6.83
N SER A 217 5.46 18.57 -7.04
CA SER A 217 6.85 18.10 -6.89
C SER A 217 7.43 17.71 -8.23
N ARG A 218 8.75 17.90 -8.42
CA ARG A 218 9.45 17.55 -9.66
C ARG A 218 10.69 16.70 -9.40
N ASN A 219 10.86 15.67 -10.23
CA ASN A 219 12.10 14.90 -10.35
C ASN A 219 12.42 14.69 -11.85
N GLY A 220 13.42 15.43 -12.36
CA GLY A 220 13.78 15.49 -13.76
C GLY A 220 12.64 16.00 -14.64
N ALA A 221 12.00 15.09 -15.35
CA ALA A 221 10.84 15.39 -16.21
C ALA A 221 9.52 14.84 -15.67
N THR A 222 9.55 14.29 -14.45
CA THR A 222 8.40 13.77 -13.73
C THR A 222 7.84 14.85 -12.82
N VAL A 223 6.52 14.99 -12.80
CA VAL A 223 5.81 15.90 -11.89
C VAL A 223 4.68 15.14 -11.21
N THR A 224 4.59 15.27 -9.89
CA THR A 224 3.43 14.82 -9.10
C THR A 224 2.68 16.03 -8.55
N CYS A 225 1.41 15.84 -8.21
CA CYS A 225 0.56 16.90 -7.67
C CYS A 225 -0.29 16.34 -6.53
N PHE A 226 -0.24 17.01 -5.38
CA PHE A 226 -1.03 16.69 -4.20
C PHE A 226 -1.80 17.92 -3.72
N GLN A 227 -2.76 17.74 -2.83
CA GLN A 227 -3.25 18.84 -2.00
C GLN A 227 -2.09 19.31 -1.09
N ASN A 228 -1.90 20.63 -0.94
CA ASN A 228 -0.94 21.20 0.00
C ASN A 228 -1.53 21.21 1.42
N ALA A 229 -1.84 20.01 1.91
CA ALA A 229 -2.41 19.74 3.20
C ALA A 229 -1.86 18.40 3.70
N CYS A 230 -1.21 18.42 4.85
CA CYS A 230 -0.72 17.22 5.53
C CYS A 230 -1.92 16.31 5.80
N ALA A 231 -1.86 15.05 5.36
CA ALA A 231 -2.98 14.12 5.54
C ALA A 231 -3.29 13.80 7.02
N HIS A 232 -2.38 14.14 7.94
CA HIS A 232 -2.60 14.05 9.39
C HIS A 232 -3.63 15.07 9.91
N LEU A 233 -3.37 16.38 9.77
CA LEU A 233 -4.20 17.45 10.36
C LEU A 233 -4.47 18.64 9.41
N GLY A 234 -4.20 18.48 8.12
CA GLY A 234 -4.52 19.46 7.08
C GLY A 234 -3.59 20.67 7.02
N PHE A 235 -2.52 20.74 7.82
CA PHE A 235 -1.57 21.85 7.78
C PHE A 235 -0.77 21.89 6.48
N PRO A 236 -0.40 23.08 5.95
CA PRO A 236 0.43 23.18 4.75
C PRO A 236 1.76 22.45 4.92
N ILE A 237 2.21 21.76 3.87
CA ILE A 237 3.44 20.95 3.89
C ILE A 237 4.55 21.50 3.00
N HIS A 238 4.25 22.47 2.14
CA HIS A 238 5.21 23.04 1.18
C HIS A 238 6.48 23.67 1.78
N ASP A 239 6.49 24.03 3.07
CA ASP A 239 7.67 24.55 3.79
C ASP A 239 8.45 23.43 4.51
N GLY A 240 8.12 22.16 4.25
CA GLY A 240 8.80 21.01 4.84
C GLY A 240 10.17 20.74 4.22
N ASP A 241 11.07 20.17 5.02
CA ASP A 241 12.40 19.76 4.56
C ASP A 241 12.28 18.57 3.58
N ILE A 242 13.05 18.61 2.49
CA ILE A 242 13.05 17.57 1.46
C ILE A 242 14.41 16.90 1.40
N GLU A 243 14.43 15.59 1.61
CA GLU A 243 15.63 14.75 1.48
C GLU A 243 15.29 13.48 0.70
N ASN A 244 16.07 13.16 -0.33
CA ASN A 244 15.90 11.96 -1.16
C ASN A 244 14.47 11.76 -1.70
N GLY A 245 13.79 12.84 -2.07
CA GLY A 245 12.41 12.79 -2.59
C GLY A 245 11.33 12.61 -1.50
N ILE A 246 11.70 12.68 -0.23
CA ILE A 246 10.78 12.60 0.90
C ILE A 246 10.62 14.00 1.51
N ILE A 247 9.38 14.48 1.61
CA ILE A 247 9.08 15.73 2.33
C ILE A 247 8.68 15.43 3.78
N THR A 248 9.23 16.19 4.72
CA THR A 248 8.89 16.11 6.14
C THR A 248 7.99 17.29 6.50
N CYS A 249 6.76 17.01 6.93
CA CYS A 249 5.81 18.03 7.37
C CYS A 249 6.39 18.82 8.56
N PRO A 250 6.47 20.17 8.48
CA PRO A 250 7.17 20.99 9.48
C PRO A 250 6.41 21.10 10.80
N HIS A 251 5.17 20.61 10.87
CA HIS A 251 4.31 20.73 12.05
C HIS A 251 4.46 19.55 13.01
N HIS A 252 4.42 18.31 12.48
CA HIS A 252 4.38 17.09 13.30
C HIS A 252 5.33 16.00 12.79
N GLY A 253 6.18 16.29 11.80
CA GLY A 253 7.22 15.37 11.33
C GLY A 253 6.74 14.22 10.44
N PHE A 254 5.50 14.25 9.95
CA PHE A 254 5.00 13.22 9.01
C PHE A 254 5.80 13.27 7.71
N ARG A 255 6.26 12.11 7.25
CA ARG A 255 7.14 12.00 6.08
C ARG A 255 6.38 11.42 4.90
N TYR A 256 6.51 12.05 3.74
CA TYR A 256 5.80 11.66 2.53
C TYR A 256 6.75 11.46 1.36
N ASP A 257 6.67 10.33 0.68
CA ASP A 257 7.33 10.12 -0.60
C ASP A 257 6.64 11.00 -1.66
N LEU A 258 7.38 11.93 -2.26
CA LEU A 258 6.85 12.87 -3.25
C LEU A 258 6.55 12.24 -4.61
N SER A 259 7.03 11.02 -4.88
CA SER A 259 6.78 10.28 -6.11
C SER A 259 5.42 9.57 -6.10
N SER A 260 4.94 9.16 -4.91
CA SER A 260 3.70 8.41 -4.73
C SER A 260 2.64 9.16 -3.90
N GLY A 261 3.06 10.05 -3.00
CA GLY A 261 2.20 10.62 -1.96
C GLY A 261 2.11 9.76 -0.71
N GLU A 262 2.91 8.68 -0.64
CA GLU A 262 2.86 7.73 0.45
C GLU A 262 3.42 8.28 1.75
N CYS A 263 2.64 8.13 2.82
CA CYS A 263 3.12 8.47 4.14
C CYS A 263 3.98 7.35 4.71
N LEU A 264 5.27 7.65 4.88
CA LEU A 264 6.28 6.71 5.40
C LEU A 264 6.24 6.59 6.93
N THR A 265 5.56 7.52 7.60
CA THR A 265 5.40 7.52 9.08
C THR A 265 4.10 6.88 9.54
N ALA A 266 3.08 6.84 8.68
CA ALA A 266 1.75 6.31 8.99
C ALA A 266 1.04 5.93 7.67
N PRO A 267 1.16 4.68 7.21
CA PRO A 267 0.72 4.22 5.89
C PRO A 267 -0.76 4.50 5.55
N GLU A 268 -1.62 4.74 6.53
CA GLU A 268 -3.05 5.03 6.33
C GLU A 268 -3.38 6.50 6.00
N VAL A 269 -2.45 7.45 6.19
CA VAL A 269 -2.69 8.89 5.95
C VAL A 269 -1.93 9.40 4.74
N GLN A 270 -2.36 8.98 3.56
CA GLN A 270 -1.73 9.30 2.27
C GLN A 270 -2.04 10.74 1.82
N LEU A 271 -1.12 11.38 1.08
CA LEU A 271 -1.41 12.66 0.47
C LEU A 271 -2.53 12.54 -0.58
N GLN A 272 -3.49 13.47 -0.50
CA GLN A 272 -4.55 13.54 -1.50
C GLN A 272 -3.96 13.95 -2.85
N SER A 273 -3.92 13.02 -3.80
CA SER A 273 -3.35 13.24 -5.12
C SER A 273 -4.31 13.97 -6.07
N HIS A 274 -3.75 14.77 -6.96
CA HIS A 274 -4.45 15.31 -8.13
C HIS A 274 -3.80 14.76 -9.41
N ALA A 275 -4.59 14.71 -10.48
CA ALA A 275 -4.06 14.28 -11.77
C ALA A 275 -3.19 15.41 -12.34
N VAL A 276 -1.97 15.08 -12.79
CA VAL A 276 -1.08 16.04 -13.44
C VAL A 276 -0.52 15.46 -14.72
N ARG A 277 -0.38 16.32 -15.73
CA ARG A 277 0.27 16.00 -16.99
C ARG A 277 1.23 17.09 -17.41
N VAL A 278 2.29 16.68 -18.09
CA VAL A 278 3.26 17.56 -18.75
C VAL A 278 3.10 17.43 -20.25
N ILE A 279 2.84 18.55 -20.94
CA ILE A 279 2.69 18.64 -22.40
C ILE A 279 3.71 19.66 -22.90
N GLY A 280 4.82 19.18 -23.45
CA GLY A 280 5.97 20.04 -23.77
C GLY A 280 6.45 20.76 -22.49
N PRO A 281 6.52 22.10 -22.46
CA PRO A 281 6.92 22.85 -21.27
C PRO A 281 5.78 23.12 -20.29
N ARG A 282 4.53 22.77 -20.61
CA ARG A 282 3.35 23.13 -19.82
C ARG A 282 2.98 22.04 -18.83
N VAL A 283 2.64 22.43 -17.60
CA VAL A 283 2.07 21.55 -16.58
C VAL A 283 0.58 21.86 -16.46
N GLU A 284 -0.25 20.83 -16.48
CA GLU A 284 -1.69 20.94 -16.28
C GLU A 284 -2.13 19.99 -15.18
N VAL A 285 -3.02 20.47 -14.33
CA VAL A 285 -3.56 19.73 -13.19
C VAL A 285 -5.06 19.62 -13.34
N ARG A 286 -5.60 18.45 -13.00
CA ARG A 286 -7.02 18.22 -12.82
C ARG A 286 -7.26 17.90 -11.35
N ILE A 287 -7.97 18.81 -10.68
CA ILE A 287 -8.34 18.67 -9.27
C ILE A 287 -9.32 17.51 -9.13
N SER A 288 -9.00 16.62 -8.20
CA SER A 288 -9.92 15.58 -7.73
C SER A 288 -10.80 16.16 -6.64
N LYS A 289 -12.12 16.02 -6.82
CA LYS A 289 -13.13 16.51 -5.87
C LYS A 289 -13.39 15.49 -4.77
#